data_AF-A0A6I6WW47-F1
#
_entry.id   AF-A0A6I6WW47-F1
#
_cell.length_a   1.000
_cell.length_b   1.000
_cell.length_c   1.000
_cell.angle_alpha   90.00
_cell.angle_beta   90.00
_cell.angle_gamma   90.00
#
_symmetry.space_group_name_H-M   'P 1'
#
loop_
_entity.id
_entity.type
_entity.pdbx_description
1 polymer ?
#
loop_
_entity_poly.entity_id
_entity_poly.type
_entity_poly.pdbx_seq_one_letter_code
_entity_poly.pdbx_strand_id
1 'polypeptide(L)' 'MSTAPAPPGSPVPGPDTPVYLRVRDVDGPAREFGVRVEEVPWAREIELRDPDGNRLRIGAPPTTDAGGAV' A
#
# COMPACT_ATOMS: atom_id res chain seq x y z
N MET A 1 26.88 6.28 3.65
CA MET A 1 25.58 6.14 2.98
C MET A 1 25.34 7.42 2.18
N SER A 2 25.48 7.37 0.86
CA SER A 2 25.32 8.55 -0.02
C SER A 2 23.95 8.46 -0.68
N THR A 3 23.06 9.41 -0.39
CA THR A 3 21.87 9.61 -1.20
C THR A 3 22.18 10.76 -2.14
N ALA A 4 22.31 10.51 -3.44
CA ALA A 4 22.36 11.60 -4.41
C ALA A 4 21.07 12.43 -4.28
N PRO A 5 21.12 13.78 -4.34
CA PRO A 5 19.91 14.58 -4.32
C PRO A 5 19.03 14.21 -5.52
N ALA A 6 17.73 14.13 -5.30
CA ALA A 6 16.77 13.86 -6.37
C ALA A 6 16.94 14.92 -7.50
N PRO A 7 16.83 14.53 -8.78
CA PRO A 7 17.02 15.46 -9.89
C PRO A 7 16.00 16.60 -9.83
N PRO A 8 16.38 17.83 -10.17
CA PRO A 8 15.48 18.98 -10.16
C PRO A 8 14.26 18.70 -11.04
N GLY A 9 13.06 18.85 -10.48
CA GLY A 9 11.79 18.57 -11.17
C GLY A 9 11.17 17.21 -10.83
N SER A 10 11.81 16.36 -10.02
CA SER A 10 11.07 15.26 -9.38
C SER A 10 10.06 15.89 -8.41
N PRO A 11 8.76 15.56 -8.49
CA PRO A 11 7.83 16.03 -7.48
C PRO A 11 8.33 15.51 -6.13
N VAL A 12 8.76 16.43 -5.27
CA VAL A 12 8.93 16.11 -3.85
C VAL A 12 7.57 15.59 -3.40
N PRO A 13 7.47 14.41 -2.78
CA PRO A 13 6.19 13.91 -2.32
C PRO A 13 5.50 14.98 -1.49
N GLY A 14 4.40 15.52 -2.01
CA GLY A 14 3.54 16.43 -1.27
C GLY A 14 2.74 15.66 -0.23
N PRO A 15 2.11 16.34 0.74
CA PRO A 15 1.33 15.73 1.82
C PRO A 15 0.22 14.76 1.36
N ASP A 16 -0.17 14.81 0.08
CA ASP A 16 -1.18 13.94 -0.51
C ASP A 16 -0.61 12.79 -1.34
N THR A 17 0.71 12.59 -1.36
CA THR A 17 1.33 11.49 -2.11
C THR A 17 1.09 10.18 -1.35
N PRO A 18 0.33 9.22 -1.91
CA PRO A 18 0.03 7.99 -1.20
C PRO A 18 1.28 7.11 -1.08
N VAL A 19 1.49 6.54 0.11
CA VAL A 19 2.51 5.51 0.33
C VAL A 19 1.86 4.15 0.15
N TYR A 20 2.47 3.30 -0.67
CA TYR A 20 2.04 1.90 -0.85
C TYR A 20 2.95 0.96 -0.08
N LEU A 21 2.37 0.23 0.89
CA LEU A 21 3.07 -0.78 1.69
C LEU A 21 2.63 -2.18 1.25
N ARG A 22 3.60 -3.01 0.86
CA ARG A 22 3.35 -4.43 0.53
C ARG A 22 3.52 -5.27 1.79
N VAL A 23 2.48 -6.00 2.16
CA VAL A 23 2.49 -6.93 3.29
C VAL A 23 2.17 -8.35 2.82
N ARG A 24 2.41 -9.34 3.69
CA ARG A 24 2.03 -10.73 3.41
C ARG A 24 0.55 -11.00 3.71
N ASP A 25 0.01 -10.33 4.72
CA ASP A 25 -1.37 -10.45 5.16
C ASP A 25 -1.94 -9.06 5.43
N VAL A 26 -3.02 -8.72 4.73
CA VAL A 26 -3.74 -7.45 4.89
C VAL A 26 -4.92 -7.58 5.86
N ASP A 27 -5.34 -8.80 6.18
CA ASP A 27 -6.50 -9.04 7.05
C ASP A 27 -6.19 -8.73 8.52
N GLY A 28 -4.93 -8.87 8.96
CA GLY A 28 -4.48 -8.43 10.29
C GLY A 28 -4.72 -6.94 10.53
N PRO A 29 -4.07 -6.04 9.75
CA PRO A 29 -4.30 -4.60 9.85
C PRO A 29 -5.77 -4.21 9.63
N ALA A 30 -6.47 -4.84 8.68
CA ALA A 30 -7.88 -4.54 8.42
C ALA A 30 -8.76 -4.75 9.66
N ARG A 31 -8.53 -5.84 10.40
CA ARG A 31 -9.23 -6.13 11.67
C ARG A 31 -8.86 -5.15 12.77
N GLU A 32 -7.57 -4.81 12.89
CA GLU A 32 -7.07 -3.88 13.90
C GLU A 32 -7.68 -2.49 13.75
N PHE A 33 -7.75 -1.98 12.52
CA PHE A 33 -8.27 -0.64 12.21
C PHE A 33 -9.77 -0.62 11.87
N GLY A 34 -10.43 -1.77 11.85
CA GLY A 34 -11.87 -1.87 11.55
C GLY A 34 -12.24 -1.44 10.13
N VAL A 35 -11.32 -1.58 9.17
CA VAL A 35 -11.52 -1.22 7.75
C VAL A 35 -11.76 -2.44 6.88
N ARG A 36 -12.43 -2.24 5.74
CA ARG A 36 -12.71 -3.32 4.80
C ARG A 36 -11.54 -3.50 3.84
N VAL A 37 -11.19 -4.75 3.58
CA VAL A 37 -10.27 -5.12 2.51
C VAL A 37 -11.03 -5.02 1.19
N GLU A 38 -10.45 -4.32 0.23
CA GLU A 38 -10.91 -4.23 -1.16
C GLU A 38 -10.09 -5.17 -2.04
N GLU A 39 -10.77 -5.85 -2.96
CA GLU A 39 -10.11 -6.64 -4.00
C GLU A 39 -9.95 -5.80 -5.26
N VAL A 40 -8.72 -5.68 -5.72
CA VAL A 40 -8.35 -4.97 -6.94
C VAL A 40 -7.53 -5.92 -7.84
N PRO A 41 -7.44 -5.66 -9.16
CA PRO A 41 -6.81 -6.62 -10.09
C PRO A 41 -5.37 -7.05 -9.75
N TRP A 42 -4.66 -6.27 -8.93
CA TRP A 42 -3.27 -6.51 -8.54
C TRP A 42 -3.06 -6.90 -7.07
N ALA A 43 -4.09 -6.81 -6.21
CA ALA A 43 -3.94 -6.99 -4.77
C ALA A 43 -5.27 -7.18 -4.02
N ARG A 44 -5.15 -7.58 -2.76
CA ARG A 44 -6.14 -7.30 -1.72
C ARG A 44 -5.58 -6.14 -0.90
N GLU A 45 -6.30 -5.03 -0.74
CA GLU A 45 -5.74 -3.84 -0.09
C GLU A 45 -6.71 -3.11 0.84
N ILE A 46 -6.16 -2.30 1.75
CA ILE A 46 -6.89 -1.35 2.59
C ILE A 46 -6.30 0.05 2.41
N GLU A 47 -7.10 1.07 2.70
CA GLU A 47 -6.67 2.45 2.78
C GLU A 47 -6.82 2.99 4.20
N LEU A 48 -5.78 3.68 4.69
CA LEU A 48 -5.76 4.32 6.01
C LEU A 48 -5.26 5.76 5.91
N ARG A 49 -5.63 6.56 6.91
CA ARG A 49 -5.03 7.87 7.20
C ARG A 49 -4.32 7.78 8.55
N ASP A 50 -3.05 8.15 8.59
CA ASP A 50 -2.33 8.28 9.86
C ASP A 50 -2.64 9.63 10.53
N PRO A 51 -2.24 9.84 11.79
CA PRO A 51 -2.46 11.09 12.50
C PRO A 51 -1.83 12.33 11.85
N ASP A 52 -0.80 12.15 11.02
CA ASP A 52 -0.13 13.22 10.29
C ASP A 52 -0.87 13.57 8.98
N GLY A 53 -1.88 12.79 8.61
CA GLY A 53 -2.70 12.97 7.42
C GLY A 53 -2.19 12.21 6.19
N ASN A 54 -1.11 11.44 6.30
CA ASN A 54 -0.59 10.68 5.18
C ASN A 54 -1.61 9.63 4.73
N ARG A 55 -1.72 9.42 3.41
CA ARG A 55 -2.56 8.36 2.83
C ARG A 55 -1.74 7.09 2.68
N LEU A 56 -2.11 6.05 3.41
CA LEU A 56 -1.47 4.75 3.35
C LEU A 56 -2.36 3.78 2.57
N ARG A 57 -1.80 3.13 1.54
CA ARG A 57 -2.40 1.98 0.86
C ARG A 57 -1.60 0.75 1.24
N ILE A 58 -2.23 -0.22 1.89
CA ILE A 58 -1.57 -1.42 2.37
C ILE A 58 -2.15 -2.60 1.59
N GLY A 59 -1.31 -3.28 0.82
CA GLY A 59 -1.75 -4.37 -0.04
C GLY A 59 -1.04 -5.69 0.25
N ALA A 60 -1.77 -6.79 0.17
CA ALA A 60 -1.26 -8.15 0.08
C ALA A 60 -1.40 -8.66 -1.35
N PRO A 61 -0.62 -9.67 -1.75
CA PRO A 61 -0.84 -10.38 -3.01
C PRO A 61 -2.32 -10.76 -3.18
N PRO A 62 -2.82 -10.76 -4.43
CA PRO A 62 -4.10 -11.40 -4.70
C PRO A 62 -4.05 -12.78 -4.07
N THR A 63 -5.16 -13.23 -3.50
CA THR A 63 -5.28 -14.65 -3.20
C THR A 63 -5.05 -15.36 -4.51
N THR A 64 -3.95 -16.10 -4.62
CA THR A 64 -3.75 -16.97 -5.77
C THR A 64 -4.91 -17.94 -5.71
N ASP A 65 -5.84 -17.81 -6.66
CA ASP A 65 -6.77 -18.89 -6.89
C ASP A 65 -5.91 -20.10 -7.24
N ALA A 66 -6.05 -21.21 -6.52
CA ALA A 66 -5.22 -22.39 -6.68
C ALA A 66 -5.54 -23.03 -8.06
N GLY A 67 -5.00 -22.47 -9.14
CA GLY A 67 -5.44 -22.77 -10.49
C GLY A 67 -4.80 -21.90 -11.57
N GLY A 68 -3.50 -21.65 -11.49
CA GLY A 68 -2.71 -21.11 -12.61
C GLY A 68 -1.61 -22.09 -12.95
N ALA A 69 -1.92 -23.13 -13.73
CA ALA A 69 -0.93 -24.01 -14.30
C ALA A 69 0.04 -23.21 -15.19
N VAL A 70 1.34 -23.46 -14.99
CA VAL A 70 2.41 -23.09 -15.92
C VAL A 70 2.37 -23.94 -17.17
#